data_AF-A0A7W7D3L8-F1
#
_entry.id   AF-A0A7W7D3L8-F1
#
_cell.length_a   1.000
_cell.length_b   1.000
_cell.length_c   1.000
_cell.angle_alpha   90.00
_cell.angle_beta   90.00
_cell.angle_gamma   90.00
#
_symmetry.space_group_name_H-M   'P 1'
#
loop_
_entity.id
_entity.type
_entity.pdbx_description
1 polymer ?
#
loop_
_entity_poly.entity_id
_entity_poly.type
_entity_poly.pdbx_seq_one_letter_code
_entity_poly.pdbx_strand_id
1 'polypeptide(L)'
;MMAPRKDVRWHGDFLRLVEDGLSFKAAAGRLGVGTATLTKHFQADPAFHAQARRVRHRRLHGPATDTTWHPRLPPLLAAGLSIPRAATRIGRSEITVRNHLKRFASLRAAVDEALCQAGRPPLFVVEGRAGPWSI
;
A
#
# COMPACT_ATOMS: atom_id res chain seq x y z
N MET A 1 -0.59 34.61 22.68
CA MET A 1 -0.59 34.11 21.29
C MET A 1 -0.43 32.59 21.35
N MET A 2 -1.52 31.82 21.18
CA MET A 2 -1.42 30.35 21.22
C MET A 2 -0.70 29.86 19.96
N ALA A 3 0.38 29.09 20.14
CA ALA A 3 1.07 28.44 19.04
C ALA A 3 0.06 27.59 18.24
N PRO A 4 0.07 27.65 16.89
CA PRO A 4 -0.85 26.83 16.11
C PRO A 4 -0.63 25.37 16.45
N ARG A 5 -1.68 24.70 16.95
CA ARG A 5 -1.69 23.27 17.23
C ARG A 5 -1.22 22.56 15.96
N LYS A 6 -0.04 21.94 15.99
CA LYS A 6 0.49 21.16 14.87
C LYS A 6 -0.57 20.12 14.51
N ASP A 7 -1.03 20.13 13.27
CA ASP A 7 -1.98 19.13 12.80
C ASP A 7 -1.28 17.77 12.77
N VAL A 8 -1.55 16.96 13.79
CA VAL A 8 -1.02 15.61 13.98
C VAL A 8 -2.03 14.53 13.57
N ARG A 9 -3.21 14.92 13.05
CA ARG A 9 -4.29 13.98 12.72
C ARG A 9 -3.88 12.96 11.65
N TRP A 10 -2.94 13.33 10.78
CA TRP A 10 -2.44 12.48 9.71
C TRP A 10 -1.37 11.46 10.15
N HIS A 11 -0.85 11.54 11.38
CA HIS A 11 0.25 10.66 11.84
C HIS A 11 -0.14 9.18 11.87
N GLY A 12 -1.36 8.88 12.36
CA GLY A 12 -1.85 7.50 12.42
C GLY A 12 -1.99 6.88 11.03
N ASP A 13 -2.61 7.61 10.10
CA ASP A 13 -2.73 7.16 8.71
C ASP A 13 -1.37 7.04 8.01
N PHE A 14 -0.43 7.94 8.30
CA PHE A 14 0.92 7.85 7.78
C PHE A 14 1.61 6.56 8.23
N LEU A 15 1.55 6.24 9.52
CA LEU A 15 2.14 5.02 10.05
C LEU A 15 1.51 3.77 9.43
N ARG A 16 0.19 3.75 9.26
CA ARG A 16 -0.52 2.66 8.59
C ARG A 16 -0.09 2.50 7.12
N LEU A 17 0.04 3.60 6.39
CA LEU A 17 0.52 3.56 5.00
C LEU A 17 1.96 3.04 4.90
N VAL A 18 2.82 3.43 5.84
CA VAL A 18 4.20 2.92 5.94
C VAL A 18 4.21 1.43 6.31
N GLU A 19 3.34 1.00 7.22
CA GLU A 19 3.15 -0.40 7.60
C GLU A 19 2.67 -1.24 6.42
N ASP A 20 1.74 -0.71 5.62
CA ASP A 20 1.26 -1.29 4.35
C ASP A 20 2.33 -1.31 3.25
N GLY A 21 3.49 -0.70 3.50
CA GLY A 21 4.69 -0.79 2.67
C GLY A 21 4.96 0.42 1.78
N LEU A 22 4.30 1.56 1.98
CA LEU A 22 4.69 2.79 1.29
C LEU A 22 6.02 3.30 1.84
N SER A 23 6.81 3.91 0.94
CA SER A 23 7.92 4.75 1.37
C SER A 23 7.39 5.96 2.11
N PHE A 24 8.19 6.56 2.99
CA PHE A 24 7.80 7.79 3.70
C PHE A 24 7.38 8.90 2.74
N LYS A 25 8.08 9.04 1.60
CA LYS A 25 7.74 10.00 0.54
C LYS A 25 6.36 9.70 -0.06
N ALA A 26 6.08 8.44 -0.39
CA ALA A 26 4.79 8.05 -0.97
C ALA A 26 3.64 8.17 0.04
N ALA A 27 3.86 7.77 1.30
CA ALA A 27 2.87 7.86 2.37
C ALA A 27 2.50 9.34 2.65
N ALA A 28 3.51 10.21 2.77
CA ALA A 28 3.28 11.64 2.96
C ALA A 28 2.55 12.26 1.75
N GLY A 29 3.01 11.96 0.52
CA GLY A 29 2.37 12.44 -0.70
C GLY A 29 0.90 12.04 -0.82
N ARG A 30 0.54 10.82 -0.40
CA ARG A 30 -0.85 10.34 -0.43
C ARG A 30 -1.76 11.04 0.60
N LEU A 31 -1.18 11.61 1.65
CA LEU A 31 -1.89 12.40 2.66
C LEU A 31 -1.86 13.91 2.36
N GLY A 32 -1.32 14.31 1.20
CA GLY A 32 -1.14 15.73 0.86
C GLY A 32 -0.07 16.43 1.72
N VAL A 33 0.77 15.67 2.42
CA VAL A 33 1.81 16.19 3.30
C VAL A 33 3.11 16.30 2.53
N GLY A 34 3.64 17.53 2.43
CA GLY A 34 4.95 17.77 1.83
C GLY A 34 6.09 17.15 2.65
N THR A 35 7.18 16.75 2.00
CA THR A 35 8.37 16.19 2.66
C THR A 35 8.98 17.14 3.68
N ALA A 36 8.96 18.46 3.42
CA ALA A 36 9.42 19.47 4.37
C ALA A 36 8.56 19.48 5.65
N THR A 37 7.24 19.31 5.52
CA THR A 37 6.33 19.20 6.66
C THR A 37 6.58 17.92 7.44
N LEU A 38 6.77 16.79 6.76
CA LEU A 38 7.14 15.52 7.39
C LEU A 38 8.44 15.66 8.21
N THR A 39 9.48 16.27 7.64
CA THR A 39 10.76 16.50 8.34
C THR A 39 10.59 17.38 9.57
N LYS A 40 9.83 18.47 9.46
CA LYS A 40 9.52 19.34 10.61
C LYS A 40 8.80 18.58 11.72
N HIS A 41 7.86 17.70 11.38
CA HIS A 41 7.18 16.86 12.36
C HIS A 41 8.09 15.80 12.97
N PHE A 42 8.98 15.17 12.20
CA PHE A 42 9.97 14.23 12.75
C PHE A 42 10.97 14.89 13.70
N GLN A 43 11.35 16.14 13.44
CA GLN A 43 12.19 16.92 14.35
C GLN A 43 11.43 17.34 15.62
N ALA A 44 10.17 17.73 15.44
CA ALA A 44 9.32 18.19 16.54
C ALA A 44 8.82 17.06 17.45
N ASP A 45 8.66 15.86 16.90
CA ASP A 45 8.18 14.68 17.59
C ASP A 45 9.09 13.48 17.28
N PRO A 46 10.16 13.30 18.08
CA PRO A 46 11.08 12.18 17.94
C PRO A 46 10.41 10.82 18.16
N ALA A 47 9.33 10.75 18.94
CA ALA A 47 8.61 9.50 19.20
C ALA A 47 7.87 9.04 17.95
N PHE A 48 7.17 9.95 17.26
CA PHE A 48 6.56 9.70 15.95
C PHE A 48 7.61 9.24 14.92
N HIS A 49 8.76 9.90 14.85
CA HIS A 49 9.83 9.50 13.95
C HIS A 49 10.40 8.11 14.28
N ALA A 50 10.65 7.82 15.56
CA ALA A 50 11.11 6.51 16.01
C ALA A 50 10.10 5.41 15.68
N GLN A 51 8.81 5.69 15.84
CA GLN A 51 7.72 4.77 15.48
C GLN A 51 7.69 4.51 13.97
N ALA A 52 7.73 5.55 13.13
CA ALA A 52 7.78 5.42 11.68
C ALA A 52 9.00 4.60 11.22
N ARG A 53 10.17 4.82 11.83
CA ARG A 53 11.38 4.03 11.55
C ARG A 53 11.24 2.58 11.98
N ARG A 54 10.65 2.31 13.16
CA ARG A 54 10.43 0.94 13.65
C ARG A 54 9.50 0.16 12.74
N VAL A 55 8.40 0.78 12.30
CA VAL A 55 7.46 0.19 11.33
C VAL A 55 8.19 -0.15 10.02
N ARG A 56 9.00 0.77 9.50
CA ARG A 56 9.81 0.52 8.29
C ARG A 56 10.87 -0.58 8.48
N HIS A 57 11.55 -0.61 9.63
CA HIS A 57 12.60 -1.58 9.93
C HIS A 57 12.05 -2.99 10.14
N ARG A 58 10.86 -3.13 10.75
CA ARG A 58 10.13 -4.41 10.80
C ARG A 58 9.84 -4.96 9.41
N ARG A 59 9.80 -4.16 8.34
CA ARG A 59 9.69 -4.71 6.98
C ARG A 59 11.01 -5.30 6.45
N LEU A 60 12.15 -4.75 6.89
CA LEU A 60 13.47 -5.21 6.47
C LEU A 60 13.91 -6.49 7.20
N HIS A 61 13.52 -6.63 8.47
CA HIS A 61 13.96 -7.73 9.35
C HIS A 61 12.83 -8.45 10.10
N GLY A 62 11.57 -8.11 9.83
CA GLY A 62 10.43 -8.76 10.48
C GLY A 62 10.04 -10.08 9.82
N PRO A 63 8.98 -10.71 10.32
CA PRO A 63 8.54 -12.01 9.83
C PRO A 63 8.23 -11.98 8.33
N ALA A 64 8.30 -13.16 7.71
CA ALA A 64 7.97 -13.32 6.30
C ALA A 64 6.63 -12.67 5.98
N THR A 65 6.54 -12.07 4.80
CA THR A 65 5.34 -11.31 4.41
C THR A 65 4.16 -12.27 4.33
N ASP A 66 3.07 -11.96 5.04
CA ASP A 66 1.91 -12.84 5.10
C ASP A 66 1.30 -13.05 3.70
N THR A 67 1.42 -14.28 3.20
CA THR A 67 0.90 -14.71 1.89
C THR A 67 -0.33 -15.59 1.98
N THR A 68 -0.86 -15.85 3.19
CA THR A 68 -1.99 -16.79 3.40
C THR A 68 -3.26 -16.40 2.66
N TRP A 69 -3.43 -15.12 2.34
CA TRP A 69 -4.58 -14.60 1.62
C TRP A 69 -4.45 -14.69 0.09
N HIS A 70 -3.25 -14.99 -0.44
CA HIS A 70 -2.99 -15.01 -1.90
C HIS A 70 -3.99 -15.87 -2.68
N PRO A 71 -4.34 -17.11 -2.25
CA PRO A 71 -5.28 -17.95 -2.99
C PRO A 71 -6.70 -17.37 -3.07
N ARG A 72 -7.07 -16.44 -2.17
CA ARG A 72 -8.41 -15.85 -2.10
C ARG A 72 -8.59 -14.69 -3.07
N LEU A 73 -7.51 -14.09 -3.56
CA LEU A 73 -7.57 -12.90 -4.42
C LEU A 73 -7.99 -13.21 -5.88
N PRO A 74 -7.39 -14.19 -6.59
CA PRO A 74 -7.75 -14.50 -7.98
C PRO A 74 -9.26 -14.72 -8.23
N PRO A 75 -9.99 -15.55 -7.47
CA PRO A 75 -11.41 -15.79 -7.75
C PRO A 75 -12.27 -14.54 -7.56
N LEU A 76 -11.89 -13.62 -6.65
CA LEU A 76 -12.62 -12.37 -6.45
C LEU A 76 -12.48 -11.42 -7.63
N LEU A 77 -11.26 -11.31 -8.18
CA LEU A 77 -11.01 -10.48 -9.36
C LEU A 77 -11.65 -11.10 -10.62
N ALA A 78 -11.59 -12.43 -10.76
CA ALA A 78 -12.29 -13.18 -11.81
C ALA A 78 -13.82 -12.99 -11.75
N ALA A 79 -14.40 -12.88 -10.55
CA ALA A 79 -15.80 -12.52 -10.34
C ALA A 79 -16.11 -11.05 -10.71
N GLY A 80 -15.12 -10.27 -11.13
CA GLY A 80 -15.28 -8.88 -11.57
C GLY A 80 -15.22 -7.85 -10.44
N LEU A 81 -14.81 -8.23 -9.24
CA LEU A 81 -14.54 -7.23 -8.20
C LEU A 81 -13.30 -6.42 -8.59
N SER A 82 -13.35 -5.12 -8.33
CA SER A 82 -12.17 -4.28 -8.42
C SER A 82 -11.18 -4.58 -7.28
N ILE A 83 -9.91 -4.27 -7.47
CA ILE A 83 -8.85 -4.46 -6.45
C ILE A 83 -9.25 -3.87 -5.09
N PRO A 84 -9.79 -2.63 -4.97
CA PRO A 84 -10.23 -2.09 -3.67
C PRO A 84 -11.29 -2.97 -2.99
N ARG A 85 -12.30 -3.44 -3.74
CA ARG A 85 -13.39 -4.27 -3.19
C ARG A 85 -12.90 -5.67 -2.82
N ALA A 86 -12.04 -6.27 -3.64
CA ALA A 86 -11.44 -7.56 -3.36
C ALA A 86 -10.53 -7.49 -2.12
N ALA A 87 -9.73 -6.43 -1.98
CA ALA A 87 -8.89 -6.18 -0.81
C ALA A 87 -9.72 -6.11 0.48
N THR A 88 -10.81 -5.33 0.49
CA THR A 88 -11.74 -5.29 1.62
C THR A 88 -12.32 -6.66 1.96
N ARG A 89 -12.68 -7.48 0.96
CA ARG A 89 -13.23 -8.83 1.17
C ARG A 89 -12.23 -9.82 1.78
N ILE A 90 -10.94 -9.66 1.51
CA ILE A 90 -9.88 -10.48 2.11
C ILE A 90 -9.27 -9.86 3.39
N GLY A 91 -9.84 -8.76 3.87
CA GLY A 91 -9.38 -8.07 5.08
C GLY A 91 -8.00 -7.42 4.92
N ARG A 92 -7.64 -6.97 3.71
CA ARG A 92 -6.36 -6.32 3.41
C ARG A 92 -6.58 -4.93 2.83
N SER A 93 -5.56 -4.07 2.93
CA SER A 93 -5.59 -2.79 2.25
C SER A 93 -5.31 -2.99 0.75
N GLU A 94 -5.90 -2.13 -0.08
CA GLU A 94 -5.67 -2.09 -1.53
C GLU A 94 -4.17 -1.96 -1.84
N ILE A 95 -3.46 -1.18 -1.02
CA ILE A 95 -2.02 -0.98 -1.13
C ILE A 95 -1.27 -2.28 -0.88
N THR A 96 -1.60 -3.02 0.18
CA THR A 96 -0.99 -4.32 0.46
C THR A 96 -1.17 -5.25 -0.74
N VAL A 97 -2.38 -5.31 -1.29
CA VAL A 97 -2.68 -6.14 -2.47
C VAL A 97 -1.83 -5.73 -3.67
N ARG A 98 -1.77 -4.43 -4.00
CA ARG A 98 -0.93 -3.92 -5.10
C ARG A 98 0.55 -4.21 -4.89
N ASN A 99 1.06 -3.98 -3.68
CA ASN A 99 2.46 -4.23 -3.34
C ASN A 99 2.80 -5.71 -3.49
N HIS A 100 1.88 -6.59 -3.12
CA HIS A 100 2.05 -8.03 -3.29
C HIS A 100 1.98 -8.46 -4.74
N LEU A 101 1.05 -7.94 -5.54
CA LEU A 101 1.00 -8.20 -6.98
C LEU A 101 2.29 -7.75 -7.70
N LYS A 102 2.93 -6.67 -7.23
CA LYS A 102 4.24 -6.22 -7.74
C LYS A 102 5.39 -7.13 -7.30
N ARG A 103 5.35 -7.62 -6.07
CA ARG A 103 6.46 -8.37 -5.45
C ARG A 103 6.44 -9.88 -5.75
N PHE A 104 5.26 -10.46 -5.87
CA PHE A 104 5.07 -11.91 -5.98
C PHE A 104 4.57 -12.26 -7.38
N ALA A 105 5.50 -12.67 -8.24
CA ALA A 105 5.19 -13.06 -9.62
C ALA A 105 4.17 -14.22 -9.68
N SER A 106 4.23 -15.16 -8.73
CA SER A 106 3.27 -16.28 -8.64
C SER A 106 1.85 -15.81 -8.38
N LEU A 107 1.65 -14.85 -7.47
CA LEU A 107 0.32 -14.27 -7.23
C LEU A 107 -0.19 -13.54 -8.47
N ARG A 108 0.67 -12.77 -9.14
CA ARG A 108 0.30 -12.08 -10.38
C ARG A 108 -0.12 -13.08 -11.46
N ALA A 109 0.67 -14.13 -11.68
CA ALA A 109 0.35 -15.19 -12.64
C ALA A 109 -1.00 -15.85 -12.32
N ALA A 110 -1.26 -16.21 -11.06
CA ALA A 110 -2.52 -16.80 -10.65
C ALA A 110 -3.73 -15.87 -10.88
N VAL A 111 -3.57 -14.56 -10.68
CA VAL A 111 -4.61 -13.58 -10.98
C VAL A 111 -4.83 -13.46 -12.49
N ASP A 112 -3.77 -13.33 -13.28
CA ASP A 112 -3.87 -13.20 -14.74
C ASP A 112 -4.49 -14.47 -15.35
N GLU A 113 -4.13 -15.65 -14.86
CA GLU A 113 -4.75 -16.92 -15.26
C GLU A 113 -6.25 -16.97 -14.93
N ALA A 114 -6.64 -16.62 -13.69
CA ALA A 114 -8.04 -16.60 -13.29
C ALA A 114 -8.88 -15.59 -14.08
N LEU A 115 -8.30 -14.44 -14.44
CA LEU A 115 -8.95 -13.45 -15.31
C LEU A 115 -9.14 -14.01 -16.72
N CYS A 116 -8.12 -14.63 -17.31
CA CYS A 116 -8.21 -15.27 -18.62
C CYS A 116 -9.29 -16.37 -18.64
N GLN A 117 -9.35 -17.23 -17.63
CA GLN A 117 -10.36 -18.28 -17.52
C GLN A 117 -11.79 -17.70 -17.41
N ALA A 118 -11.94 -16.53 -16.81
CA ALA A 118 -13.21 -15.81 -16.71
C ALA A 118 -13.54 -14.96 -17.95
N GLY A 119 -12.76 -15.03 -19.03
CA GLY A 119 -12.93 -14.21 -20.23
C GLY A 119 -12.70 -12.71 -19.99
N ARG A 120 -11.93 -12.37 -18.95
CA ARG A 120 -11.62 -10.99 -18.57
C ARG A 120 -10.20 -10.62 -19.02
N PRO A 121 -9.95 -9.32 -19.29
CA PRO A 121 -8.61 -8.86 -19.58
C PRO A 121 -7.71 -9.07 -18.35
N PRO A 122 -6.46 -9.52 -18.55
CA PRO A 122 -5.50 -9.67 -17.47
C PRO A 122 -5.16 -8.30 -16.87
N LEU A 123 -4.63 -8.28 -15.63
CA LEU A 123 -4.42 -7.03 -14.89
C LEU A 123 -3.53 -6.04 -15.64
N PHE A 124 -2.52 -6.54 -16.38
CA PHE A 124 -1.60 -5.70 -17.14
C PHE A 124 -2.25 -4.94 -18.31
N VAL A 125 -3.40 -5.42 -18.82
CA VAL A 125 -4.15 -4.75 -19.90
C VAL A 125 -5.05 -3.67 -19.32
N VAL A 126 -5.64 -3.90 -18.15
CA VAL A 126 -6.53 -2.94 -17.48
C VAL A 126 -5.77 -1.71 -16.97
N GLU A 127 -4.50 -1.86 -16.56
CA GLU A 127 -3.64 -0.76 -16.13
C GLU A 127 -2.99 0.02 -17.31
N GLY A 128 -3.21 -0.40 -18.57
CA GLY A 128 -2.58 0.15 -19.79
C GLY A 128 -3.22 1.42 -20.39
N ARG A 129 -4.28 2.00 -19.79
CA ARG A 129 -4.79 3.34 -20.17
C ARG A 129 -4.34 4.39 -19.14
N ALA A 130 -3.16 4.97 -19.42
CA ALA A 130 -2.58 6.22 -18.90
C ALA A 130 -2.18 6.30 -17.40
N GLY A 131 -0.87 6.23 -17.14
CA GLY A 131 -0.24 6.70 -15.89
C GLY A 131 1.28 6.42 -15.84
N PRO A 132 2.12 7.39 -15.46
CA PRO A 132 3.56 7.39 -15.76
C PRO A 132 4.35 6.50 -14.81
N TRP A 133 4.74 5.31 -15.28
CA TRP A 133 5.72 4.46 -14.59
C TRP A 133 6.69 3.80 -15.58
N SER A 134 7.06 4.53 -16.63
CA SER A 134 8.40 4.34 -17.22
C SER A 134 9.40 5.01 -16.27
N ILE A 135 10.43 4.22 -15.94
CA ILE A 135 11.52 4.43 -14.98
C ILE A 135 12.01 5.88 -14.90
#